data_AF-A0A2G1XH24-F1
#
_entry.id   AF-A0A2G1XH24-F1
#
_cell.length_a   1.000
_cell.length_b   1.000
_cell.length_c   1.000
_cell.angle_alpha   90.00
_cell.angle_beta   90.00
_cell.angle_gamma   90.00
#
_symmetry.space_group_name_H-M   'P 1'
#
loop_
_entity.id
_entity.type
_entity.pdbx_description
1 polymer ?
#
loop_
_entity_poly.entity_id
_entity_poly.type
_entity_poly.pdbx_seq_one_letter_code
_entity_poly.pdbx_strand_id
1 'polypeptide(L)'
;MTAPVHEHAFDEATVQAVIRRALDRLPLADTVDNLIAALCWHTERLLPAVETKDWSAHGQGELVTVIVDGVRKKLDARPASGAVAAARAVYAQEVARACRALLGLALVEPGDEERLRGGPQ
;
A
#
# COMPACT_ATOMS: atom_id res chain seq x y z
N MET A 1 43.84 16.41 -14.84
CA MET A 1 42.52 17.08 -14.80
C MET A 1 41.58 16.15 -14.05
N THR A 2 41.23 16.51 -12.82
CA THR A 2 40.35 15.72 -11.95
C THR A 2 39.11 16.57 -11.72
N ALA A 3 37.94 16.10 -12.15
CA ALA A 3 36.68 16.80 -11.94
C ALA A 3 36.32 16.84 -10.44
N PRO A 4 35.77 17.95 -9.92
CA PRO A 4 35.35 18.01 -8.53
C PRO A 4 34.17 17.05 -8.31
N VAL A 5 34.31 16.17 -7.33
CA VAL A 5 33.22 15.37 -6.77
C VAL A 5 32.27 16.36 -6.09
N HIS A 6 31.05 16.49 -6.59
CA HIS A 6 30.01 17.25 -5.90
C HIS A 6 29.62 16.50 -4.62
N GLU A 7 30.25 16.83 -3.51
CA GLU A 7 29.67 16.61 -2.19
C GLU A 7 28.35 17.39 -2.15
N HIS A 8 27.22 16.67 -2.18
CA HIS A 8 25.94 17.28 -1.86
C HIS A 8 25.98 17.71 -0.40
N ALA A 9 26.31 18.99 -0.17
CA ALA A 9 26.20 19.61 1.14
C ALA A 9 24.77 19.43 1.65
N PHE A 10 24.64 18.72 2.76
CA PHE A 10 23.38 18.47 3.44
C PHE A 10 22.88 19.78 4.04
N ASP A 11 21.98 20.48 3.36
CA ASP A 11 21.36 21.71 3.87
C ASP A 11 20.19 21.37 4.79
N GLU A 12 20.48 21.36 6.10
CA GLU A 12 19.52 21.08 7.16
C GLU A 12 18.29 22.01 7.09
N ALA A 13 18.47 23.28 6.70
CA ALA A 13 17.37 24.24 6.62
C ALA A 13 16.38 23.88 5.50
N THR A 14 16.89 23.45 4.34
CA THR A 14 16.07 22.95 3.24
C THR A 14 15.34 21.67 3.63
N VAL A 15 16.00 20.74 4.31
CA VAL A 15 15.37 19.49 4.79
C VAL A 15 14.26 19.80 5.79
N GLN A 16 14.51 20.67 6.77
CA GLN A 16 13.51 21.09 7.75
C GLN A 16 12.30 21.77 7.08
N ALA A 17 12.51 22.62 6.07
CA ALA A 17 11.43 23.26 5.33
C ALA A 17 10.56 22.26 4.54
N VAL A 18 11.19 21.28 3.88
CA VAL A 18 10.47 20.21 3.16
C VAL A 18 9.67 19.34 4.13
N ILE A 19 10.28 18.95 5.26
CA ILE A 19 9.61 18.17 6.30
C ILE A 19 8.42 18.95 6.84
N ARG A 20 8.59 20.22 7.23
CA ARG A 20 7.52 21.05 7.78
C ARG A 20 6.35 21.19 6.80
N ARG A 21 6.65 21.46 5.52
CA ARG A 21 5.62 21.56 4.47
C ARG A 21 4.91 20.24 4.20
N ALA A 22 5.60 19.10 4.36
CA ALA A 22 4.99 17.79 4.26
C ALA A 22 4.10 17.49 5.48
N LEU A 23 4.54 17.86 6.68
CA LEU A 23 3.79 17.72 7.93
C LEU A 23 2.55 18.61 7.96
N ASP A 24 2.63 19.85 7.49
CA ASP A 24 1.49 20.79 7.42
C ASP A 24 0.37 20.32 6.48
N ARG A 25 0.67 19.39 5.56
CA ARG A 25 -0.30 18.76 4.67
C ARG A 25 -0.88 17.46 5.21
N LEU A 26 -0.39 16.98 6.37
CA LEU A 26 -0.91 15.76 6.97
C LEU A 26 -2.33 16.03 7.51
N PRO A 27 -3.28 15.11 7.26
CA PRO A 27 -4.60 15.22 7.86
C PRO A 27 -4.51 15.16 9.39
N LEU A 28 -5.50 15.78 10.06
CA LEU A 28 -5.63 15.73 11.51
C LEU A 28 -5.62 14.28 12.02
N ALA A 29 -5.10 14.07 13.22
CA ALA A 29 -4.94 12.72 13.80
C ALA A 29 -6.24 11.91 13.82
N ASP A 30 -7.37 12.56 14.11
CA ASP A 30 -8.70 11.94 14.12
C ASP A 30 -9.14 11.52 12.70
N THR A 31 -8.82 12.34 11.69
CA THR A 31 -9.06 12.01 10.28
C THR A 31 -8.23 10.81 9.85
N VAL A 32 -6.98 10.71 10.32
CA VAL A 32 -6.10 9.57 10.04
C VAL A 32 -6.63 8.30 10.71
N ASP A 33 -7.14 8.36 11.95
CA ASP A 33 -7.73 7.21 12.64
C ASP A 33 -8.97 6.70 11.92
N ASN A 34 -9.88 7.59 11.55
CA ASN A 34 -11.08 7.23 10.81
C ASN A 34 -10.73 6.62 9.45
N LEU A 35 -9.72 7.17 8.75
CA LEU A 35 -9.24 6.63 7.49
C LEU A 35 -8.63 5.22 7.67
N ILE A 36 -7.79 5.03 8.69
CA ILE A 36 -7.20 3.72 9.02
C ILE A 36 -8.30 2.70 9.34
N ALA A 37 -9.29 3.09 10.14
CA ALA A 37 -10.41 2.22 10.50
C ALA A 37 -11.18 1.77 9.25
N ALA A 38 -11.57 2.71 8.39
CA ALA A 38 -12.29 2.42 7.16
C ALA A 38 -11.48 1.53 6.20
N LEU A 39 -10.20 1.86 5.98
CA LEU A 39 -9.33 1.11 5.07
C LEU A 39 -9.10 -0.33 5.55
N CYS A 40 -8.85 -0.54 6.84
CA CYS A 40 -8.70 -1.89 7.38
C CYS A 40 -10.00 -2.69 7.24
N TRP A 41 -11.15 -2.08 7.55
CA TRP A 41 -12.45 -2.74 7.38
C TRP A 41 -12.71 -3.17 5.94
N HIS A 42 -12.43 -2.30 4.96
CA HIS A 42 -12.56 -2.66 3.55
C HIS A 42 -11.57 -3.76 3.13
N THR A 43 -10.33 -3.69 3.61
CA THR A 43 -9.29 -4.69 3.32
C THR A 43 -9.69 -6.07 3.86
N GLU A 44 -10.16 -6.15 5.11
CA GLU A 44 -10.65 -7.38 5.74
C GLU A 44 -11.85 -7.98 5.00
N ARG A 45 -12.72 -7.15 4.42
CA ARG A 45 -13.85 -7.62 3.61
C ARG A 45 -13.45 -8.12 2.23
N LEU A 46 -12.40 -7.56 1.64
CA LEU A 46 -11.93 -7.95 0.31
C LEU A 46 -11.12 -9.25 0.34
N LEU A 47 -10.41 -9.53 1.44
CA LEU A 47 -9.59 -10.74 1.59
C LEU A 47 -10.38 -12.02 1.28
N PRO A 48 -11.54 -12.32 1.91
CA PRO A 48 -12.32 -13.51 1.57
C PRO A 48 -12.74 -13.58 0.10
N ALA A 49 -13.13 -12.44 -0.49
CA ALA A 49 -13.57 -12.40 -1.89
C ALA A 49 -12.44 -12.74 -2.88
N VAL A 50 -11.20 -12.39 -2.53
CA VAL A 50 -10.01 -12.82 -3.27
C VAL A 50 -9.74 -14.29 -3.00
N GLU A 51 -9.72 -14.73 -1.74
CA GLU A 51 -9.35 -16.10 -1.37
C GLU A 51 -10.32 -17.18 -1.87
N THR A 52 -11.59 -16.85 -2.11
CA THR A 52 -12.57 -17.81 -2.63
C THR A 52 -12.39 -18.15 -4.12
N LYS A 53 -11.53 -17.42 -4.84
CA LYS A 53 -11.28 -17.65 -6.27
C LYS A 53 -10.19 -18.70 -6.46
N ASP A 54 -10.32 -19.51 -7.51
CA ASP A 54 -9.34 -20.55 -7.84
C ASP A 54 -8.15 -19.97 -8.63
N TRP A 55 -7.27 -19.24 -7.95
CA TRP A 55 -6.08 -18.65 -8.56
C TRP A 55 -5.05 -19.70 -9.03
N SER A 56 -5.07 -20.87 -8.42
CA SER A 56 -4.13 -21.97 -8.71
C SER A 56 -4.39 -22.58 -10.08
N ALA A 57 -5.66 -22.70 -10.48
CA ALA A 57 -6.04 -23.16 -11.82
C ALA A 57 -5.46 -22.29 -12.96
N HIS A 58 -5.03 -21.06 -12.66
CA HIS A 58 -4.50 -20.09 -13.63
C HIS A 58 -3.03 -19.74 -13.38
N GLY A 59 -2.29 -20.55 -12.61
CA GLY A 59 -0.86 -20.32 -12.35
C GLY A 59 -0.56 -19.08 -11.49
N GLN A 60 -1.57 -18.46 -10.87
CA GLN A 60 -1.44 -17.25 -10.06
C GLN A 60 -1.49 -17.52 -8.55
N GLY A 61 -1.72 -18.78 -8.13
CA GLY A 61 -1.91 -19.15 -6.72
C GLY A 61 -0.79 -18.71 -5.77
N GLU A 62 0.48 -18.90 -6.16
CA GLU A 62 1.63 -18.50 -5.32
C GLU A 62 1.72 -16.98 -5.17
N LEU A 63 1.56 -16.23 -6.28
CA LEU A 63 1.58 -14.77 -6.27
C LEU A 63 0.46 -14.20 -5.38
N VAL A 64 -0.76 -14.72 -5.53
CA VAL A 64 -1.89 -14.27 -4.71
C VAL A 64 -1.68 -14.61 -3.24
N THR A 65 -1.12 -15.78 -2.92
CA THR A 65 -0.77 -16.16 -1.55
C THR A 65 0.20 -15.15 -0.93
N VAL A 66 1.28 -14.79 -1.65
CA VAL A 66 2.25 -13.77 -1.18
C VAL A 66 1.59 -12.42 -0.95
N ILE A 67 0.69 -11.99 -1.83
CA ILE A 67 -0.05 -10.73 -1.67
C ILE A 67 -0.93 -10.79 -0.43
N VAL A 68 -1.76 -11.83 -0.28
CA VAL A 68 -2.69 -12.01 0.84
C VAL A 68 -1.94 -12.04 2.18
N ASP A 69 -0.86 -12.82 2.27
CA ASP A 69 -0.05 -12.90 3.48
C ASP A 69 0.63 -11.57 3.80
N GLY A 70 1.12 -10.86 2.78
CA GLY A 70 1.67 -9.52 2.93
C GLY A 70 0.64 -8.52 3.46
N VAL A 71 -0.61 -8.61 3.01
CA VAL A 71 -1.71 -7.78 3.51
C VAL A 71 -2.06 -8.13 4.95
N ARG A 72 -2.19 -9.41 5.30
CA ARG A 72 -2.47 -9.85 6.68
C ARG A 72 -1.41 -9.35 7.65
N LYS A 73 -0.14 -9.56 7.33
CA LYS A 73 0.99 -9.04 8.12
C LYS A 73 0.93 -7.52 8.28
N LYS A 74 0.47 -6.80 7.26
CA LYS A 74 0.28 -5.35 7.34
C LYS A 74 -0.84 -4.97 8.31
N LEU A 75 -1.99 -5.66 8.26
CA LEU A 75 -3.09 -5.42 9.19
C LEU A 75 -2.67 -5.70 10.64
N ASP A 76 -1.92 -6.78 10.88
CA ASP A 76 -1.40 -7.15 12.21
C ASP A 76 -0.41 -6.13 12.77
N ALA A 77 0.32 -5.43 11.89
CA ALA A 77 1.28 -4.39 12.26
C ALA A 77 0.64 -3.00 12.46
N ARG A 78 -0.66 -2.93 12.77
CA ARG A 78 -1.36 -1.65 12.97
C ARG A 78 -0.70 -0.83 14.09
N PRO A 79 -0.33 0.44 13.82
CA PRO A 79 0.21 1.31 14.86
C PRO A 79 -0.85 1.63 15.92
N ALA A 80 -0.41 1.75 17.17
CA ALA A 80 -1.29 2.21 18.25
C ALA A 80 -1.84 3.63 17.96
N SER A 81 -3.02 3.94 18.46
CA SER A 81 -3.67 5.26 18.29
C SER A 81 -2.81 6.43 18.80
N GLY A 82 -2.00 6.20 19.85
CA GLY A 82 -1.05 7.16 20.40
C GLY A 82 0.31 7.22 19.68
N ALA A 83 0.50 6.48 18.58
CA ALA A 83 1.73 6.56 17.79
C ALA A 83 1.87 7.92 17.09
N VAL A 84 3.10 8.28 16.73
CA VAL A 84 3.41 9.53 16.01
C VAL A 84 2.54 9.64 14.75
N ALA A 85 1.92 10.81 14.54
CA ALA A 85 0.98 11.05 13.43
C ALA A 85 1.56 10.68 12.05
N ALA A 86 2.85 10.95 11.83
CA ALA A 86 3.54 10.57 10.60
C ALA A 86 3.58 9.05 10.37
N ALA A 87 3.84 8.25 11.41
CA ALA A 87 3.84 6.79 11.32
C ALA A 87 2.45 6.24 10.98
N ARG A 88 1.41 6.82 11.57
CA ARG A 88 0.01 6.48 11.30
C ARG A 88 -0.40 6.87 9.88
N ALA A 89 0.02 8.04 9.40
CA ALA A 89 -0.22 8.46 8.02
C ALA A 89 0.47 7.54 7.00
N VAL A 90 1.71 7.11 7.25
CA VAL A 90 2.41 6.12 6.42
C VAL A 90 1.65 4.80 6.41
N TYR A 91 1.26 4.30 7.58
CA TYR A 91 0.44 3.10 7.69
C TYR A 91 -0.86 3.20 6.88
N ALA A 92 -1.60 4.31 6.99
CA ALA A 92 -2.83 4.54 6.22
C ALA A 92 -2.58 4.46 4.70
N GLN A 93 -1.47 5.02 4.22
CA GLN A 93 -1.09 4.92 2.80
C GLN A 93 -0.78 3.48 2.38
N GLU A 94 -0.08 2.73 3.22
CA GLU A 94 0.22 1.32 2.93
C GLU A 94 -1.05 0.46 2.87
N VAL A 95 -1.97 0.63 3.82
CA VAL A 95 -3.27 -0.07 3.81
C VAL A 95 -4.11 0.37 2.61
N ALA A 96 -4.08 1.65 2.22
CA ALA A 96 -4.77 2.10 1.02
C ALA A 96 -4.26 1.41 -0.26
N ARG A 97 -2.94 1.21 -0.38
CA ARG A 97 -2.35 0.46 -1.50
C ARG A 97 -2.78 -1.01 -1.49
N ALA A 98 -2.75 -1.65 -0.32
CA ALA A 98 -3.23 -3.02 -0.15
C ALA A 98 -4.71 -3.17 -0.52
N CYS A 99 -5.56 -2.28 -0.01
CA CYS A 99 -6.99 -2.24 -0.33
C CYS A 99 -7.23 -2.10 -1.83
N ARG A 100 -6.46 -1.25 -2.53
CA ARG A 100 -6.56 -1.08 -3.98
C ARG A 100 -6.13 -2.33 -4.75
N ALA A 101 -5.03 -2.97 -4.34
CA ALA A 101 -4.57 -4.22 -4.96
C ALA A 101 -5.61 -5.34 -4.80
N LEU A 102 -6.15 -5.50 -3.58
CA LEU A 102 -7.20 -6.48 -3.31
C LEU A 102 -8.49 -6.17 -4.08
N LEU A 103 -8.87 -4.89 -4.22
CA LEU A 103 -10.02 -4.52 -5.04
C LEU A 103 -9.80 -4.93 -6.51
N GLY A 104 -8.59 -4.72 -7.04
CA GLY A 104 -8.24 -5.19 -8.39
C GLY A 104 -8.43 -6.71 -8.52
N LEU A 105 -7.87 -7.49 -7.59
CA LEU A 105 -8.02 -8.94 -7.57
C LEU A 105 -9.47 -9.39 -7.35
N ALA A 106 -10.25 -8.67 -6.55
CA ALA A 106 -11.65 -8.97 -6.31
C ALA A 106 -12.53 -8.72 -7.55
N LEU A 107 -12.15 -7.77 -8.42
CA LEU A 107 -12.90 -7.43 -9.63
C LEU A 107 -12.50 -8.25 -10.87
N VAL A 108 -11.34 -8.89 -10.87
CA VAL A 108 -10.82 -9.67 -11.99
C VAL A 108 -11.15 -11.16 -11.84
N GLU A 109 -11.52 -11.84 -12.92
CA GLU A 109 -11.63 -13.30 -12.90
C GLU A 109 -10.23 -13.93 -13.10
N PRO A 110 -9.92 -15.03 -12.40
CA PRO A 110 -8.67 -15.75 -12.61
C PRO A 110 -8.45 -16.08 -14.11
N GLY A 111 -7.27 -15.77 -14.64
CA GLY A 111 -6.91 -16.00 -16.05
C GLY A 111 -7.28 -14.89 -17.06
N ASP A 112 -7.89 -13.78 -16.62
CA ASP A 112 -8.21 -12.67 -17.53
C ASP A 112 -6.96 -12.03 -18.18
N GLU A 113 -5.79 -12.08 -17.54
CA GLU A 113 -4.55 -11.58 -18.13
C GLU A 113 -4.07 -12.41 -19.33
N GLU A 114 -4.38 -13.71 -19.38
CA GLU A 114 -4.04 -14.57 -20.53
C GLU A 114 -4.98 -14.30 -21.71
N ARG A 115 -6.27 -14.03 -21.46
CA ARG A 115 -7.21 -13.59 -22.51
C ARG A 115 -6.84 -12.25 -23.13
N LEU A 116 -6.35 -11.30 -22.31
CA LEU A 116 -5.92 -9.99 -22.79
C LEU A 116 -4.60 -10.04 -23.58
N ARG A 117 -3.72 -11.01 -23.31
CA ARG A 117 -2.49 -11.25 -24.08
C ARG A 117 -2.71 -12.13 -25.32
N GLY A 118 -3.77 -12.93 -25.34
CA GLY A 118 -4.11 -13.87 -26.41
C GLY A 118 -5.20 -13.41 -27.37
N GLY A 119 -5.34 -12.09 -27.62
CA GLY A 119 -6.27 -11.56 -28.63
C GLY A 119 -6.08 -12.23 -30.00
N PRO A 120 -7.15 -12.37 -30.82
CA PRO A 120 -7.18 -13.27 -31.96
C PRO A 120 -6.08 -12.93 -32.98
N GLN A 121 -5.35 -13.95 -33.41
CA GLN A 121 -4.58 -13.93 -34.66
C GLN A 121 -5.53 -13.99 -35.86
#